data_AF-A0A8B9MLE4-F1
#
_entry.id   AF-A0A8B9MLE4-F1
#
_cell.length_a   1.000
_cell.length_b   1.000
_cell.length_c   1.000
_cell.angle_alpha   90.00
_cell.angle_beta   90.00
_cell.angle_gamma   90.00
#
_symmetry.space_group_name_H-M   'P 1'
#
loop_
_entity.id
_entity.type
_entity.pdbx_description
1 polymer ?
#
loop_
_entity_poly.entity_id
_entity_poly.type
_entity_poly.pdbx_seq_one_letter_code
_entity_poly.pdbx_strand_id
1 'polypeptide(L)'
;MSTNEKKKPPLNGRRALPTNNSNDEENEVPEMEAFGLIPRGFNPKDYLHVVDVHMFKEPHEINKQQHHTDKYYSPKLIVRRGQPFQIQIDFNRPYKPETDQFWLEYLIGRYPQQNKGTYIPILVGDVLKPGEWGAKITHKENNSIRLSIMSSAACIVGKFRLYVAVWTPFGILRTHRNSATDTYILFNPWCQRKYLLRVEGSHFLLVGSPGFGRGWARKRSLVARRLETGQFGSGNCIVTLIWCAAGCGLNICS
;
A
#
# COMPACT_ATOMS: atom_id res chain seq x y z
N MET A 1 15.05 13.34 -34.88
CA MET A 1 14.53 11.99 -34.60
C MET A 1 15.45 11.33 -33.58
N SER A 2 15.05 11.29 -32.31
CA SER A 2 15.83 10.64 -31.25
C SER A 2 15.21 9.29 -30.95
N THR A 3 15.88 8.22 -31.37
CA THR A 3 15.50 6.82 -31.10
C THR A 3 15.69 6.52 -29.63
N ASN A 4 14.60 6.23 -28.93
CA ASN A 4 14.61 5.85 -27.52
C ASN A 4 14.96 4.36 -27.41
N GLU A 5 16.25 4.04 -27.36
CA GLU A 5 16.72 2.67 -27.12
C GLU A 5 16.36 2.25 -25.69
N LYS A 6 15.39 1.34 -25.54
CA LYS A 6 15.17 0.59 -24.30
C LYS A 6 16.40 -0.30 -24.06
N LYS A 7 17.37 0.19 -23.27
CA LYS A 7 18.52 -0.61 -22.82
C LYS A 7 18.01 -1.87 -22.10
N LYS A 8 18.24 -3.05 -22.70
CA LYS A 8 18.04 -4.34 -22.04
C LYS A 8 18.92 -4.38 -20.79
N PRO A 9 18.39 -4.77 -19.62
CA PRO A 9 19.22 -4.90 -18.42
C PRO A 9 20.28 -5.99 -18.65
N PRO A 10 21.50 -5.82 -18.09
CA PRO A 10 22.56 -6.80 -18.23
C PRO A 10 22.11 -8.15 -17.64
N LEU A 11 22.38 -9.22 -18.37
CA LEU A 11 22.12 -10.60 -17.95
C LEU A 11 23.02 -10.95 -16.77
N ASN A 12 22.55 -10.71 -15.56
CA ASN A 12 23.19 -11.18 -14.33
C ASN A 12 22.70 -12.59 -14.01
N GLY A 13 23.53 -13.61 -14.25
CA GLY A 13 23.22 -15.02 -13.95
C GLY A 13 23.00 -15.36 -12.48
N ARG A 14 23.07 -14.38 -11.57
CA ARG A 14 22.84 -14.57 -10.13
C ARG A 14 21.36 -14.53 -9.73
N ARG A 15 20.49 -13.82 -10.47
CA ARG A 15 19.05 -13.67 -10.16
C ARG A 15 18.22 -13.36 -11.42
N ALA A 16 17.01 -13.91 -11.50
CA ALA A 16 16.09 -13.68 -12.62
C ALA A 16 15.53 -12.23 -12.68
N LEU A 17 15.47 -11.54 -11.54
CA LEU A 17 15.07 -10.14 -11.44
C LEU A 17 16.09 -9.35 -10.60
N PRO A 18 16.34 -8.07 -10.94
CA PRO A 18 17.16 -7.19 -10.09
C PRO A 18 16.56 -7.02 -8.69
N THR A 19 17.39 -6.61 -7.74
CA THR A 19 16.95 -6.32 -6.37
C THR A 19 15.98 -5.14 -6.34
N ASN A 20 14.86 -5.29 -5.63
CA ASN A 20 13.90 -4.21 -5.41
C ASN A 20 14.22 -3.49 -4.10
N ASN A 21 15.18 -2.57 -4.14
CA ASN A 21 15.72 -1.85 -2.99
C ASN A 21 15.52 -0.32 -3.07
N SER A 22 14.73 0.17 -4.03
CA SER A 22 14.41 1.58 -4.19
C SER A 22 12.89 1.78 -4.18
N ASN A 23 12.40 2.64 -3.30
CA ASN A 23 11.01 3.07 -3.21
C ASN A 23 10.68 4.22 -4.19
N ASP A 24 11.71 4.88 -4.72
CA ASP A 24 11.56 5.96 -5.72
C ASP A 24 11.51 5.42 -7.16
N GLU A 25 12.10 4.25 -7.42
CA GLU A 25 12.00 3.60 -8.72
C GLU A 25 10.64 2.91 -8.90
N GLU A 26 9.97 3.20 -10.00
CA GLU A 26 8.66 2.65 -10.33
C GLU A 26 8.74 1.91 -11.69
N ASN A 27 7.96 0.82 -11.85
CA ASN A 27 7.72 0.23 -13.17
C ASN A 27 6.42 0.75 -13.79
N GLU A 28 6.40 0.85 -15.11
CA GLU A 28 5.15 1.00 -15.85
C GLU A 28 4.28 -0.25 -15.66
N VAL A 29 3.03 -0.04 -15.29
CA VAL A 29 2.00 -1.08 -15.19
C VAL A 29 1.05 -0.86 -16.35
N PRO A 30 0.83 -1.85 -17.23
CA PRO A 30 -0.06 -1.69 -18.37
C PRO A 30 -1.51 -1.55 -17.91
N GLU A 31 -2.22 -0.61 -18.51
CA GLU A 31 -3.65 -0.35 -18.26
C GLU A 31 -4.54 -1.49 -18.77
N MET A 32 -4.11 -2.19 -19.82
CA MET A 32 -4.81 -3.37 -20.30
C MET A 32 -3.82 -4.53 -20.39
N GLU A 33 -4.17 -5.64 -19.76
CA GLU A 33 -3.45 -6.90 -19.88
C GLU A 33 -4.40 -7.94 -20.48
N ALA A 34 -4.26 -8.18 -21.77
CA ALA A 34 -5.15 -9.06 -22.52
C ALA A 34 -4.84 -10.53 -22.30
N PHE A 35 -5.89 -11.35 -22.20
CA PHE A 35 -5.78 -12.80 -22.22
C PHE A 35 -5.79 -13.27 -23.69
N GLY A 36 -4.60 -13.37 -24.30
CA GLY A 36 -4.46 -13.86 -25.66
C GLY A 36 -4.96 -12.88 -26.72
N LEU A 37 -5.77 -13.36 -27.66
CA LEU A 37 -6.23 -12.58 -28.81
C LEU A 37 -7.50 -11.78 -28.47
N ILE A 38 -7.47 -10.47 -28.71
CA ILE A 38 -8.63 -9.59 -28.52
C ILE A 38 -9.45 -9.55 -29.82
N PRO A 39 -10.75 -9.87 -29.79
CA PRO A 39 -11.60 -9.74 -30.97
C PRO A 39 -11.75 -8.26 -31.39
N ARG A 40 -11.88 -8.01 -32.70
CA ARG A 40 -11.95 -6.63 -33.25
C ARG A 40 -13.14 -5.81 -32.72
N GLY A 41 -14.19 -6.45 -32.24
CA GLY A 41 -15.37 -5.80 -31.65
C GLY A 41 -15.27 -5.50 -30.16
N PHE A 42 -14.14 -5.80 -29.51
CA PHE A 42 -13.94 -5.47 -28.11
C PHE A 42 -13.83 -3.95 -27.91
N ASN A 43 -14.71 -3.40 -27.07
CA ASN A 43 -14.64 -2.01 -26.65
C ASN A 43 -14.48 -1.94 -25.12
N PRO A 44 -13.32 -1.48 -24.61
CA PRO A 44 -13.07 -1.34 -23.17
C PRO A 44 -14.10 -0.50 -22.43
N LYS A 45 -14.74 0.47 -23.12
CA LYS A 45 -15.70 1.42 -22.51
C LYS A 45 -17.00 0.76 -22.06
N ASP A 46 -17.31 -0.41 -22.61
CA ASP A 46 -18.53 -1.16 -22.28
C ASP A 46 -18.40 -1.86 -20.91
N TYR A 47 -17.17 -2.01 -20.43
CA TYR A 47 -16.86 -2.61 -19.13
C TYR A 47 -16.84 -1.56 -18.02
N LEU A 48 -16.88 -2.06 -16.78
CA LEU A 48 -16.70 -1.23 -15.60
C LEU A 48 -15.30 -0.62 -15.65
N HIS A 49 -15.22 0.70 -15.58
CA HIS A 49 -13.95 1.40 -15.43
C HIS A 49 -14.06 2.47 -14.36
N VAL A 50 -12.93 2.73 -13.73
CA VAL A 50 -12.82 3.71 -12.65
C VAL A 50 -12.72 5.10 -13.26
N VAL A 51 -13.56 6.00 -12.78
CA VAL A 51 -13.57 7.42 -13.12
C VAL A 51 -12.66 8.18 -12.17
N ASP A 52 -12.81 7.96 -10.85
CA ASP A 52 -12.00 8.62 -9.84
C ASP A 52 -11.85 7.77 -8.56
N VAL A 53 -10.85 8.10 -7.75
CA VAL A 53 -10.56 7.44 -6.46
C VAL A 53 -10.33 8.49 -5.37
N HIS A 54 -11.27 8.54 -4.44
CA HIS A 54 -11.23 9.40 -3.26
C HIS A 54 -10.57 8.68 -2.09
N MET A 55 -9.48 9.26 -1.58
CA MET A 55 -8.64 8.61 -0.56
C MET A 55 -8.91 9.09 0.87
N PHE A 56 -9.83 10.05 1.06
CA PHE A 56 -10.09 10.73 2.34
C PHE A 56 -8.78 11.09 3.07
N LYS A 57 -7.92 11.86 2.39
CA LYS A 57 -6.52 12.13 2.74
C LYS A 57 -6.26 13.48 3.41
N GLU A 58 -7.28 14.30 3.61
CA GLU A 58 -7.16 15.59 4.28
C GLU A 58 -6.88 15.40 5.79
N PRO A 59 -6.17 16.36 6.44
CA PRO A 59 -5.80 16.23 7.85
C PRO A 59 -7.00 16.07 8.80
N HIS A 60 -8.14 16.66 8.47
CA HIS A 60 -9.37 16.61 9.26
C HIS A 60 -10.27 15.42 8.92
N GLU A 61 -9.93 14.63 7.90
CA GLU A 61 -10.69 13.45 7.49
C GLU A 61 -10.37 12.22 8.35
N ILE A 62 -11.31 11.26 8.29
CA ILE A 62 -11.33 10.07 9.14
C ILE A 62 -10.03 9.27 9.11
N ASN A 63 -9.39 9.12 7.94
CA ASN A 63 -8.20 8.29 7.82
C ASN A 63 -7.02 8.88 8.60
N LYS A 64 -6.67 10.14 8.38
CA LYS A 64 -5.52 10.75 9.07
C LYS A 64 -5.76 10.92 10.57
N GLN A 65 -6.99 11.24 10.96
CA GLN A 65 -7.38 11.34 12.37
C GLN A 65 -7.27 9.99 13.08
N GLN A 66 -7.86 8.92 12.53
CA GLN A 66 -7.84 7.59 13.14
C GLN A 66 -6.45 6.95 13.13
N HIS A 67 -5.63 7.23 12.13
CA HIS A 67 -4.27 6.70 12.05
C HIS A 67 -3.23 7.57 12.79
N HIS A 68 -3.62 8.67 13.42
CA HIS A 68 -2.72 9.61 14.10
C HIS A 68 -1.58 10.07 13.16
N THR A 69 -1.98 10.48 11.96
CA THR A 69 -1.12 10.96 10.87
C THR A 69 -1.57 12.32 10.34
N ASP A 70 -2.51 12.97 11.02
CA ASP A 70 -3.01 14.34 10.80
C ASP A 70 -1.90 15.40 10.91
N LYS A 71 -0.91 15.17 11.77
CA LYS A 71 0.20 16.12 12.01
C LYS A 71 1.25 16.15 10.89
N TYR A 72 1.24 15.18 9.97
CA TYR A 72 2.19 15.20 8.86
C TYR A 72 1.74 16.20 7.79
N TYR A 73 2.61 17.15 7.50
CA TYR A 73 2.41 18.08 6.39
C TYR A 73 2.70 17.38 5.05
N SER A 74 1.72 16.62 4.55
CA SER A 74 1.77 15.93 3.26
C SER A 74 0.38 15.86 2.63
N PRO A 75 0.22 16.19 1.33
CA PRO A 75 -1.05 16.09 0.63
C PRO A 75 -1.45 14.65 0.30
N LYS A 76 -0.56 13.68 0.55
CA LYS A 76 -0.79 12.25 0.28
C LYS A 76 -1.44 11.56 1.48
N LEU A 77 -2.08 10.43 1.22
CA LEU A 77 -2.63 9.60 2.29
C LEU A 77 -1.49 8.95 3.08
N ILE A 78 -1.54 9.03 4.40
CA ILE A 78 -0.58 8.39 5.30
C ILE A 78 -1.37 7.59 6.32
N VAL A 79 -1.16 6.28 6.32
CA VAL A 79 -1.82 5.33 7.21
C VAL A 79 -0.78 4.48 7.94
N ARG A 80 -1.23 3.72 8.92
CA ARG A 80 -0.38 2.82 9.71
C ARG A 80 -0.83 1.38 9.51
N ARG A 81 0.13 0.48 9.31
CA ARG A 81 -0.13 -0.95 9.02
C ARG A 81 -0.95 -1.65 10.11
N GLY A 82 -1.78 -2.62 9.75
CA GLY A 82 -2.57 -3.39 10.72
C GLY A 82 -3.77 -2.64 11.31
N GLN A 83 -4.20 -1.55 10.67
CA GLN A 83 -5.40 -0.78 11.01
C GLN A 83 -6.17 -0.47 9.71
N PRO A 84 -7.52 -0.51 9.75
CA PRO A 84 -8.33 -0.26 8.57
C PRO A 84 -8.44 1.24 8.25
N PHE A 85 -8.48 1.56 6.95
CA PHE A 85 -8.74 2.90 6.41
C PHE A 85 -9.78 2.83 5.30
N GLN A 86 -10.37 3.97 4.94
CA GLN A 86 -11.44 4.03 3.96
C GLN A 86 -10.98 4.67 2.65
N ILE A 87 -11.48 4.19 1.52
CA ILE A 87 -11.40 4.86 0.22
C ILE A 87 -12.76 4.78 -0.46
N GLN A 88 -13.00 5.65 -1.43
CA GLN A 88 -14.17 5.59 -2.29
C GLN A 88 -13.74 5.55 -3.75
N ILE A 89 -14.38 4.70 -4.53
CA ILE A 89 -14.11 4.51 -5.95
C ILE A 89 -15.37 4.87 -6.70
N ASP A 90 -15.24 5.78 -7.64
CA ASP A 90 -16.31 6.19 -8.53
C ASP A 90 -16.12 5.48 -9.88
N PHE A 91 -17.17 4.81 -10.35
CA PHE A 91 -17.18 4.10 -11.62
C PHE A 91 -18.03 4.83 -12.67
N ASN A 92 -17.90 4.39 -13.93
CA ASN A 92 -18.75 4.86 -15.02
C ASN A 92 -20.22 4.44 -14.89
N ARG A 93 -20.49 3.34 -14.18
CA ARG A 93 -21.84 2.79 -13.95
C ARG A 93 -21.94 2.14 -12.57
N PRO A 94 -23.15 1.84 -12.07
CA PRO A 94 -23.30 1.12 -10.81
C PRO A 94 -22.59 -0.24 -10.84
N TYR A 95 -21.81 -0.51 -9.79
CA TYR A 95 -21.13 -1.79 -9.60
C TYR A 95 -22.14 -2.92 -9.40
N LYS A 96 -22.02 -4.02 -10.16
CA LYS A 96 -22.88 -5.21 -10.05
C LYS A 96 -22.02 -6.40 -9.60
N PRO A 97 -22.18 -6.90 -8.36
CA PRO A 97 -21.33 -7.99 -7.84
C PRO A 97 -21.51 -9.32 -8.58
N GLU A 98 -22.60 -9.50 -9.33
CA GLU A 98 -22.86 -10.72 -10.11
C GLU A 98 -22.04 -10.80 -11.40
N THR A 99 -21.74 -9.65 -12.03
CA THR A 99 -21.08 -9.58 -13.34
C THR A 99 -19.69 -8.97 -13.26
N ASP A 100 -19.49 -8.05 -12.31
CA ASP A 100 -18.29 -7.24 -12.21
C ASP A 100 -17.41 -7.76 -11.10
N GLN A 101 -16.15 -8.01 -11.41
CA GLN A 101 -15.14 -8.34 -10.41
C GLN A 101 -14.00 -7.34 -10.52
N PHE A 102 -13.55 -6.84 -9.38
CA PHE A 102 -12.40 -5.95 -9.33
C PHE A 102 -11.63 -6.17 -8.03
N TRP A 103 -10.38 -5.75 -8.00
CA TRP A 103 -9.52 -5.77 -6.82
C TRP A 103 -8.62 -4.54 -6.80
N LEU A 104 -7.99 -4.30 -5.67
CA LEU A 104 -7.00 -3.24 -5.52
C LEU A 104 -5.60 -3.83 -5.60
N GLU A 105 -4.67 -3.13 -6.23
CA GLU A 105 -3.28 -3.53 -6.30
C GLU A 105 -2.43 -2.45 -5.64
N TYR A 106 -1.73 -2.84 -4.57
CA TYR A 106 -0.69 -2.01 -3.94
C TYR A 106 0.68 -2.48 -4.44
N LEU A 107 1.44 -1.57 -5.05
CA LEU A 107 2.77 -1.86 -5.60
C LEU A 107 3.82 -0.93 -4.98
N ILE A 108 4.99 -1.49 -4.69
CA ILE A 108 6.15 -0.74 -4.20
C ILE A 108 7.43 -1.15 -4.95
N GLY A 109 8.21 -0.13 -5.30
CA GLY A 109 9.46 -0.27 -6.06
C GLY A 109 9.28 -0.74 -7.51
N ARG A 110 10.39 -1.03 -8.17
CA ARG A 110 10.46 -1.29 -9.62
C ARG A 110 10.16 -2.72 -10.04
N TYR A 111 10.44 -3.69 -9.19
CA TYR A 111 10.21 -5.11 -9.49
C TYR A 111 9.28 -5.71 -8.44
N PRO A 112 7.99 -5.32 -8.45
CA PRO A 112 7.03 -5.78 -7.47
C PRO A 112 6.74 -7.28 -7.66
N GLN A 113 6.78 -8.05 -6.57
CA GLN A 113 6.58 -9.49 -6.55
C GLN A 113 5.70 -9.87 -5.36
N GLN A 114 4.73 -10.77 -5.59
CA GLN A 114 3.77 -11.16 -4.57
C GLN A 114 4.41 -11.92 -3.40
N ASN A 115 5.33 -12.83 -3.71
CA ASN A 115 6.08 -13.61 -2.72
C ASN A 115 7.00 -12.76 -1.81
N LYS A 116 7.34 -11.53 -2.23
CA LYS A 116 8.11 -10.57 -1.45
C LYS A 116 7.24 -9.52 -0.75
N GLY A 117 5.92 -9.55 -0.97
CA GLY A 117 5.00 -8.56 -0.42
C GLY A 117 5.16 -7.16 -1.03
N THR A 118 5.81 -7.04 -2.19
CA THR A 118 5.99 -5.77 -2.93
C THR A 118 4.93 -5.57 -4.02
N TYR A 119 4.24 -6.65 -4.40
CA TYR A 119 2.97 -6.63 -5.14
C TYR A 119 1.88 -7.21 -4.23
N ILE A 120 0.82 -6.46 -3.97
CA ILE A 120 -0.22 -6.83 -3.01
C ILE A 120 -1.59 -6.71 -3.69
N PRO A 121 -2.14 -7.83 -4.22
CA PRO A 121 -3.51 -7.86 -4.69
C PRO A 121 -4.46 -7.98 -3.49
N ILE A 122 -5.43 -7.09 -3.41
CA ILE A 122 -6.42 -7.01 -2.35
C ILE A 122 -7.79 -7.29 -2.95
N LEU A 123 -8.26 -8.51 -2.75
CA LEU A 123 -9.60 -8.92 -3.15
C LEU A 123 -10.63 -8.25 -2.23
N VAL A 124 -11.76 -7.88 -2.84
CA VAL A 124 -12.92 -7.36 -2.12
C VAL A 124 -13.74 -8.54 -1.64
N GLY A 125 -13.99 -8.63 -0.34
CA GLY A 125 -14.79 -9.69 0.29
C GLY A 125 -15.70 -9.16 1.39
N ASP A 126 -16.46 -10.07 2.01
CA ASP A 126 -17.49 -9.70 2.98
C ASP A 126 -16.95 -9.46 4.40
N VAL A 127 -15.79 -10.06 4.71
CA VAL A 127 -15.19 -10.07 6.05
C VAL A 127 -13.74 -9.64 5.99
N LEU A 128 -13.38 -8.66 6.83
CA LEU A 128 -12.00 -8.25 7.03
C LEU A 128 -11.36 -9.07 8.14
N LYS A 129 -10.33 -9.83 7.81
CA LYS A 129 -9.52 -10.54 8.80
C LYS A 129 -8.52 -9.59 9.44
N PRO A 130 -8.49 -9.45 10.78
CA PRO A 130 -7.57 -8.53 11.42
C PRO A 130 -6.09 -8.94 11.20
N GLY A 131 -5.29 -8.03 10.64
CA GLY A 131 -3.85 -8.24 10.42
C GLY A 131 -3.47 -8.88 9.09
N GLU A 132 -4.45 -9.15 8.23
CA GLU A 132 -4.27 -9.61 6.84
C GLU A 132 -4.73 -8.51 5.87
N TRP A 133 -4.23 -8.58 4.63
CA TRP A 133 -4.72 -7.70 3.58
C TRP A 133 -6.13 -8.11 3.14
N GLY A 134 -7.03 -7.14 3.07
CA GLY A 134 -8.40 -7.36 2.59
C GLY A 134 -9.14 -6.05 2.41
N ALA A 135 -10.16 -6.05 1.56
CA ALA A 135 -11.07 -4.92 1.37
C ALA A 135 -12.51 -5.39 1.57
N LYS A 136 -13.35 -4.52 2.12
CA LYS A 136 -14.78 -4.75 2.32
C LYS A 136 -15.59 -3.55 1.84
N ILE A 137 -16.68 -3.81 1.11
CA ILE A 137 -17.65 -2.77 0.75
C ILE A 137 -18.43 -2.38 2.01
N THR A 138 -18.38 -1.10 2.35
CA THR A 138 -19.08 -0.51 3.51
C THR A 138 -20.31 0.29 3.09
N HIS A 139 -20.25 0.93 1.94
CA HIS A 139 -21.34 1.72 1.39
C HIS A 139 -21.34 1.60 -0.13
N LYS A 140 -22.53 1.63 -0.73
CA LYS A 140 -22.73 1.66 -2.18
C LYS A 140 -23.77 2.72 -2.48
N GLU A 141 -23.41 3.67 -3.32
CA GLU A 141 -24.26 4.81 -3.67
C GLU A 141 -24.11 5.12 -5.14
N ASN A 142 -25.20 4.98 -5.91
CA ASN A 142 -25.20 5.22 -7.36
C ASN A 142 -24.07 4.45 -8.09
N ASN A 143 -23.06 5.18 -8.54
CA ASN A 143 -21.88 4.68 -9.25
C ASN A 143 -20.63 4.59 -8.37
N SER A 144 -20.76 4.92 -7.09
CA SER A 144 -19.67 5.01 -6.13
C SER A 144 -19.76 3.87 -5.11
N ILE A 145 -18.59 3.33 -4.76
CA ILE A 145 -18.47 2.36 -3.66
C ILE A 145 -17.49 2.88 -2.63
N ARG A 146 -17.81 2.72 -1.36
CA ARG A 146 -16.87 3.00 -0.26
C ARG A 146 -16.33 1.70 0.29
N LEU A 147 -15.01 1.57 0.27
CA LEU A 147 -14.28 0.40 0.74
C LEU A 147 -13.60 0.71 2.07
N SER A 148 -13.64 -0.26 2.98
CA SER A 148 -12.75 -0.33 4.13
C SER A 148 -11.65 -1.34 3.84
N ILE A 149 -10.39 -0.89 3.88
CA ILE A 149 -9.21 -1.68 3.53
C ILE A 149 -8.44 -1.97 4.81
N MET A 150 -8.24 -3.24 5.11
CA MET A 150 -7.32 -3.71 6.16
C MET A 150 -5.95 -3.96 5.55
N SER A 151 -4.93 -3.32 6.09
CA SER A 151 -3.54 -3.62 5.75
C SER A 151 -2.98 -4.72 6.66
N SER A 152 -2.08 -5.55 6.13
CA SER A 152 -1.42 -6.55 6.99
C SER A 152 -0.55 -5.88 8.06
N ALA A 153 -0.57 -6.42 9.29
CA ALA A 153 0.31 -5.95 10.36
C ALA A 153 1.81 -6.15 10.04
N ALA A 154 2.15 -7.03 9.10
CA ALA A 154 3.50 -7.29 8.62
C ALA A 154 3.83 -6.57 7.29
N CYS A 155 2.97 -5.66 6.84
CA CYS A 155 3.21 -4.88 5.61
C CYS A 155 4.55 -4.11 5.67
N ILE A 156 5.21 -4.04 4.51
CA ILE A 156 6.42 -3.25 4.27
C ILE A 156 6.09 -1.77 4.53
N VAL A 157 7.01 -1.06 5.18
CA VAL A 157 6.86 0.38 5.40
C VAL A 157 7.40 1.11 4.17
N GLY A 158 6.62 2.04 3.62
CA GLY A 158 7.02 2.75 2.41
C GLY A 158 5.88 3.49 1.71
N LYS A 159 6.17 3.95 0.50
CA LYS A 159 5.23 4.64 -0.39
C LYS A 159 4.71 3.62 -1.41
N PHE A 160 3.41 3.37 -1.38
CA PHE A 160 2.79 2.46 -2.33
C PHE A 160 2.03 3.22 -3.39
N ARG A 161 2.01 2.64 -4.58
CA ARG A 161 1.14 3.03 -5.69
C ARG A 161 -0.12 2.19 -5.60
N LEU A 162 -1.26 2.83 -5.77
CA LEU A 162 -2.57 2.18 -5.81
C LEU A 162 -3.05 2.10 -7.26
N TYR A 163 -3.49 0.91 -7.64
CA TYR A 163 -4.24 0.67 -8.87
C TYR A 163 -5.54 -0.05 -8.54
N VAL A 164 -6.57 0.22 -9.33
CA VAL A 164 -7.81 -0.57 -9.30
C VAL A 164 -7.84 -1.39 -10.58
N ALA A 165 -7.94 -2.71 -10.43
CA ALA A 165 -7.95 -3.66 -11.52
C ALA A 165 -9.33 -4.30 -11.64
N VAL A 166 -9.91 -4.25 -12.82
CA VAL A 166 -11.22 -4.82 -13.16
C VAL A 166 -11.01 -6.05 -14.04
N TRP A 167 -11.63 -7.15 -13.65
CA TRP A 167 -11.67 -8.37 -14.44
C TRP A 167 -12.61 -8.20 -15.62
N THR A 168 -12.13 -8.54 -16.81
CA THR A 168 -12.97 -8.69 -18.01
C THR A 168 -12.71 -10.05 -18.65
N PRO A 169 -13.64 -10.56 -19.48
CA PRO A 169 -13.43 -11.81 -20.20
C PRO A 169 -12.20 -11.81 -21.12
N PHE A 170 -11.75 -10.63 -21.54
CA PHE A 170 -10.65 -10.46 -22.49
C PHE A 170 -9.33 -10.06 -21.82
N GLY A 171 -9.33 -9.83 -20.51
CA GLY A 171 -8.16 -9.32 -19.82
C GLY A 171 -8.46 -8.53 -18.56
N ILE A 172 -7.43 -7.89 -18.03
CA ILE A 172 -7.50 -7.04 -16.84
C ILE A 172 -7.41 -5.59 -17.29
N LEU A 173 -8.39 -4.78 -16.89
CA LEU A 173 -8.37 -3.33 -17.09
C LEU A 173 -7.94 -2.65 -15.78
N ARG A 174 -6.86 -1.87 -15.82
CA ARG A 174 -6.29 -1.16 -14.68
C ARG A 174 -6.41 0.34 -14.87
N THR A 175 -6.50 1.05 -13.75
CA THR A 175 -6.40 2.51 -13.74
C THR A 175 -5.04 3.00 -14.24
N HIS A 176 -5.01 4.18 -14.85
CA HIS A 176 -3.76 4.88 -15.16
C HIS A 176 -2.94 5.16 -13.88
N ARG A 177 -1.62 5.34 -14.04
CA ARG A 177 -0.75 5.79 -12.94
C ARG A 177 -1.22 7.15 -12.44
N ASN A 178 -1.69 7.20 -11.18
CA ASN A 178 -2.08 8.44 -10.52
C ASN A 178 -1.25 8.69 -9.26
N SER A 179 -0.42 9.73 -9.25
CA SER A 179 0.44 10.06 -8.09
C SER A 179 -0.34 10.63 -6.90
N ALA A 180 -1.57 11.08 -7.10
CA ALA A 180 -2.45 11.61 -6.06
C ALA A 180 -3.06 10.51 -5.17
N THR A 181 -3.08 9.26 -5.63
CA THR A 181 -3.55 8.07 -4.88
C THR A 181 -2.41 7.31 -4.20
N ASP A 182 -1.17 7.81 -4.33
CA ASP A 182 -0.03 7.27 -3.61
C ASP A 182 -0.29 7.28 -2.10
N THR A 183 -0.05 6.15 -1.46
CA THR A 183 -0.36 5.94 -0.05
C THR A 183 0.90 5.55 0.71
N TYR A 184 1.21 6.28 1.77
CA TYR A 184 2.27 5.90 2.70
C TYR A 184 1.71 4.97 3.76
N ILE A 185 2.36 3.82 3.93
CA ILE A 185 2.04 2.88 5.00
C ILE A 185 3.20 2.88 5.98
N LEU A 186 2.93 3.33 7.21
CA LEU A 186 3.91 3.46 8.27
C LEU A 186 3.77 2.35 9.31
N PHE A 187 4.78 2.24 10.18
CA PHE A 187 4.71 1.41 11.37
C PHE A 187 3.56 1.85 12.30
N ASN A 188 2.89 0.87 12.90
CA ASN A 188 1.79 1.08 13.84
C ASN A 188 2.17 0.61 15.26
N PRO A 189 2.52 1.52 16.19
CA PRO A 189 2.76 1.16 17.59
C PRO A 189 1.47 0.89 18.38
N TRP A 190 0.29 1.26 17.86
CA TRP A 190 -1.00 1.03 18.52
C TRP A 190 -1.65 -0.32 18.15
N CYS A 191 -1.06 -1.07 17.19
CA CYS A 191 -1.55 -2.39 16.82
C CYS A 191 -1.03 -3.46 17.80
N GLN A 192 -1.88 -3.88 18.73
CA GLN A 192 -1.54 -4.87 19.78
C GLN A 192 -1.26 -6.29 19.24
N ARG A 193 -1.55 -6.57 17.97
CA ARG A 193 -1.76 -7.95 17.47
C ARG A 193 -0.50 -8.67 16.98
N LYS A 194 0.65 -8.00 16.89
CA LYS A 194 1.94 -8.66 16.52
C LYS A 194 3.13 -8.36 17.43
N TYR A 195 3.00 -7.42 18.37
CA TYR A 195 4.00 -7.25 19.41
C TYR A 195 3.40 -7.86 20.67
N LEU A 196 3.72 -9.14 20.92
CA LEU A 196 3.63 -9.70 22.27
C LEU A 196 4.62 -8.90 23.12
N LEU A 197 4.16 -7.76 23.62
CA LEU A 197 4.84 -7.00 24.64
C LEU A 197 4.75 -7.84 25.92
N ARG A 198 5.67 -8.79 26.10
CA ARG A 198 5.87 -9.38 27.43
C ARG A 198 6.48 -8.28 28.29
N VAL A 199 5.67 -7.75 29.21
CA VAL A 199 6.09 -6.77 30.20
C VAL A 199 6.72 -7.53 31.35
N GLU A 200 8.04 -7.45 31.50
CA GLU A 200 8.74 -7.82 32.74
C GLU A 200 9.24 -6.53 33.40
N GLY A 201 8.50 -6.06 34.40
CA GLY A 201 8.81 -4.85 35.15
C GLY A 201 8.76 -3.56 34.30
N SER A 202 9.88 -2.85 34.20
CA SER A 202 10.00 -1.51 33.56
C SER A 202 10.49 -1.55 32.09
N HIS A 203 10.61 -2.74 31.52
CA HIS A 203 11.19 -2.97 30.20
C HIS A 203 10.18 -3.63 29.26
N PHE A 204 10.23 -3.30 27.97
CA PHE A 204 9.40 -3.89 26.92
C PHE A 204 10.28 -4.74 25.99
N LEU A 205 9.83 -5.95 25.68
CA LEU A 205 10.47 -6.83 24.70
C LEU A 205 9.67 -6.79 23.40
N LEU A 206 10.30 -6.41 22.28
CA LEU A 206 9.72 -6.60 20.95
C LEU A 206 10.05 -8.03 20.50
N VAL A 207 9.11 -8.96 20.69
CA VAL A 207 9.27 -10.32 20.18
C VAL A 207 8.80 -10.34 18.72
N GLY A 208 9.77 -10.29 17.80
CA GLY A 208 9.55 -10.64 16.39
C GLY A 208 9.33 -12.14 16.24
N SER A 209 8.70 -12.56 15.13
CA SER A 209 8.48 -13.96 14.74
C SER A 209 9.74 -14.83 14.90
N PRO A 210 9.62 -16.18 15.04
CA PRO A 210 10.75 -17.04 15.38
C PRO A 210 11.86 -16.88 14.33
N GLY A 211 12.97 -16.26 14.72
CA GLY A 211 14.08 -15.92 13.83
C GLY A 211 14.64 -14.50 13.97
N PHE A 212 13.94 -13.57 14.65
CA PHE A 212 14.45 -12.21 14.91
C PHE A 212 15.01 -12.09 16.34
N GLY A 213 16.23 -11.57 16.47
CA GLY A 213 16.98 -11.51 17.73
C GLY A 213 16.32 -10.68 18.84
N ARG A 214 16.63 -11.02 20.10
CA ARG A 214 16.13 -10.36 21.32
C ARG A 214 16.78 -8.98 21.51
N GLY A 215 16.00 -7.91 21.51
CA GLY A 215 16.46 -6.55 21.82
C GLY A 215 15.74 -5.96 23.05
N TRP A 216 16.49 -5.31 23.96
CA TRP A 216 15.98 -4.70 25.19
C TRP A 216 15.67 -3.21 24.99
N ALA A 217 14.48 -2.74 25.40
CA ALA A 217 14.16 -1.30 25.45
C ALA A 217 13.53 -0.88 26.80
N ARG A 218 13.98 0.26 27.36
CA ARG A 218 13.47 0.83 28.64
C ARG A 218 12.20 1.67 28.44
N LYS A 219 11.34 1.74 29.47
CA LYS A 219 10.06 2.50 29.50
C LYS A 219 10.13 3.96 29.02
N ARG A 220 11.27 4.63 29.14
CA ARG A 220 11.48 6.03 28.66
C ARG A 220 11.97 6.13 27.21
N SER A 221 12.21 5.00 26.55
CA SER A 221 12.86 4.94 25.24
C SER A 221 11.90 4.62 24.08
N LEU A 222 10.64 4.30 24.40
CA LEU A 222 9.58 3.97 23.43
C LEU A 222 8.41 4.96 23.43
N VAL A 223 8.29 5.80 24.46
CA VAL A 223 7.84 7.18 24.21
C VAL A 223 9.00 7.79 23.43
N ALA A 224 8.70 8.36 22.27
CA ALA A 224 9.64 9.12 21.45
C ALA A 224 10.83 9.56 22.28
N ARG A 225 12.04 9.07 21.95
CA ARG A 225 13.24 9.82 22.30
C ARG A 225 12.86 11.24 21.89
N ARG A 226 12.70 12.12 22.88
CA ARG A 226 12.38 13.53 22.70
C ARG A 226 13.57 14.11 21.94
N LEU A 227 13.58 13.84 20.65
CA LEU A 227 14.35 14.53 19.65
C LEU A 227 13.57 15.82 19.53
N GLU A 228 14.09 16.86 20.17
CA GLU A 228 13.74 18.24 19.88
C GLU A 228 14.24 18.60 18.47
N THR A 229 13.83 17.83 17.48
CA THR A 229 14.00 18.14 16.08
C THR A 229 12.60 18.19 15.50
N GLY A 230 12.28 19.24 14.75
CA GLY A 230 10.97 19.47 14.16
C GLY A 230 10.58 18.40 13.15
N GLN A 231 10.19 17.21 13.64
CA GLN A 231 9.78 16.01 12.89
C GLN A 231 8.45 16.17 12.12
N PHE A 232 7.94 17.40 12.03
CA PHE A 232 6.76 17.76 11.24
C PHE A 232 7.09 18.72 10.08
N GLY A 233 8.38 19.03 9.87
CA GLY A 233 8.85 19.81 8.72
C GLY A 233 8.74 19.04 7.40
N SER A 234 8.40 19.77 6.32
CA SER A 234 8.10 19.30 4.97
C SER A 234 9.00 18.16 4.47
N GLY A 235 8.37 17.08 3.94
CA GLY A 235 8.99 16.04 3.10
C GLY A 235 10.01 15.11 3.78
N ASN A 236 10.93 15.65 4.56
CA ASN A 236 12.07 14.97 5.15
C ASN A 236 11.67 13.97 6.24
N CYS A 237 10.58 14.22 6.97
CA CYS A 237 10.22 13.40 8.12
C CYS A 237 9.69 12.01 7.75
N ILE A 238 9.01 11.88 6.60
CA ILE A 238 8.53 10.58 6.11
C ILE A 238 9.71 9.74 5.62
N VAL A 239 10.66 10.36 4.93
CA VAL A 239 11.91 9.72 4.50
C VAL A 239 12.72 9.26 5.72
N THR A 240 12.90 10.12 6.74
CA THR A 240 13.61 9.75 7.97
C THR A 240 12.94 8.60 8.72
N LEU A 241 11.61 8.50 8.74
CA LEU A 241 10.90 7.38 9.39
C LEU A 241 11.05 6.06 8.63
N ILE A 242 11.09 6.11 7.29
CA ILE A 242 11.39 4.94 6.45
C ILE A 242 12.85 4.50 6.70
N TRP A 243 13.79 5.43 6.78
CA TRP A 243 15.21 5.16 7.06
C TRP A 243 15.46 4.66 8.50
N CYS A 244 14.80 5.23 9.52
CA CYS A 244 14.91 4.77 10.90
C CYS A 244 14.38 3.34 11.07
N ALA A 245 13.31 2.99 10.35
CA ALA A 245 12.79 1.63 10.37
C ALA A 245 13.78 0.64 9.71
N ALA A 246 14.60 1.08 8.74
CA ALA A 246 15.61 0.25 8.08
C ALA A 246 16.78 -0.07 9.01
N GLY A 247 17.17 0.90 9.85
CA GLY A 247 18.15 0.68 10.93
C GLY A 247 17.68 -0.28 12.03
N CYS A 248 16.36 -0.53 12.16
CA CYS A 248 15.78 -1.44 13.14
C CYS A 248 15.51 -2.87 12.59
N GLY A 249 15.96 -3.20 11.37
CA GLY A 249 15.76 -4.52 10.78
C GLY A 249 14.33 -4.81 10.31
N LEU A 250 13.49 -3.79 10.13
CA LEU A 250 12.17 -3.96 9.53
C LEU A 250 12.33 -4.14 8.00
N ASN A 251 11.53 -5.02 7.40
CA ASN A 251 11.50 -5.19 5.93
C ASN A 251 11.07 -3.87 5.28
N ILE A 252 12.03 -3.18 4.68
CA ILE A 252 11.86 -1.90 4.00
C ILE A 252 12.49 -2.02 2.62
N CYS A 253 11.76 -1.57 1.60
CA CYS A 253 12.37 -1.19 0.34
C CYS A 253 12.98 0.19 0.57
N SER A 254 14.31 0.27 0.55
CA SER A 254 15.07 1.51 0.79
C SER A 254 14.76 2.60 -0.24
#